data_AF-A0A6G6WZ34-F1
#
_entry.id   AF-A0A6G6WZ34-F1
#
_cell.length_a   1.000
_cell.length_b   1.000
_cell.length_c   1.000
_cell.angle_alpha   90.00
_cell.angle_beta   90.00
_cell.angle_gamma   90.00
#
_symmetry.space_group_name_H-M   'P 1'
#
loop_
_entity.id
_entity.type
_entity.pdbx_description
1 polymer ?
#
loop_
_entity_poly.entity_id
_entity_poly.type
_entity_poly.pdbx_seq_one_letter_code
_entity_poly.pdbx_strand_id
1 'polypeptide(L)'
;MSELWYIDALDAIAGSGFASFREADLKDEKPDPSVMAVHIDAPFFQAVPIASRGLAFAAARGGHQLGLFTERGEAAFATLDELTEFIRRAYMGSGGGDGAGGGGPIPPEAGPAGGEPLEPPPIEGSDVIKALVAASEEFVANSNDLVNADAGETAPSRYFRSPGEPHRLETFTAASANEAEVLTRTGAILMAELILAAPKPGAERADWGHAAAALVHALARHGIFENIYQDGPSWNVITQAHQRSSSQGGDSDDLVKLLRHAREETGWSDRWVHGYERQDALDDLSLWPVPERLREAGIVSLRDYLAAYLASPGMLITAEDAALVLFAAVHIVGQRAVSPWSMPPIRGKLVAESLQWLARQLPTLIFASDIEDLIGNARHMRAARGGSPDGTAARVETWPKASA
;
A
#
# COMPACT_ATOMS: atom_id res chain seq x y z
N MET A 1 -25.80 -29.01 7.26
CA MET A 1 -24.49 -28.33 7.30
C MET A 1 -24.69 -27.03 8.09
N SER A 2 -23.65 -26.28 8.43
CA SER A 2 -23.87 -24.94 9.04
C SER A 2 -24.24 -23.96 7.94
N GLU A 3 -25.36 -23.25 8.11
CA GLU A 3 -25.72 -22.13 7.24
C GLU A 3 -24.67 -21.02 7.36
N LEU A 4 -24.29 -20.45 6.22
CA LEU A 4 -23.33 -19.35 6.10
C LEU A 4 -23.88 -18.31 5.13
N TRP A 5 -23.25 -17.14 5.09
CA TRP A 5 -23.58 -16.11 4.12
C TRP A 5 -22.92 -16.41 2.78
N TYR A 6 -23.69 -16.36 1.70
CA TYR A 6 -23.24 -16.54 0.33
C TYR A 6 -23.70 -15.38 -0.54
N ILE A 7 -22.85 -14.94 -1.46
CA ILE A 7 -23.22 -13.95 -2.46
C ILE A 7 -23.97 -14.65 -3.58
N ASP A 8 -25.21 -14.23 -3.85
CA ASP A 8 -26.04 -14.75 -4.92
C ASP A 8 -25.86 -13.98 -6.22
N ALA A 9 -25.63 -12.66 -6.12
CA ALA A 9 -25.30 -11.82 -7.27
C ALA A 9 -24.39 -10.65 -6.87
N LEU A 10 -23.44 -10.27 -7.72
CA LEU A 10 -22.46 -9.22 -7.44
C LEU A 10 -22.23 -8.31 -8.65
N ASP A 11 -22.30 -7.01 -8.44
CA ASP A 11 -21.70 -6.00 -9.31
C ASP A 11 -20.63 -5.25 -8.53
N ALA A 12 -19.40 -5.74 -8.64
CA ALA A 12 -18.25 -5.14 -7.97
C ALA A 12 -17.97 -3.71 -8.46
N ILE A 13 -18.38 -3.32 -9.68
CA ILE A 13 -18.14 -1.96 -10.21
C ILE A 13 -19.13 -0.98 -9.62
N ALA A 14 -20.41 -1.38 -9.52
CA ALA A 14 -21.43 -0.55 -8.89
C ALA A 14 -21.33 -0.56 -7.35
N GLY A 15 -20.67 -1.56 -6.77
CA GLY A 15 -20.62 -1.78 -5.33
C GLY A 15 -21.91 -2.37 -4.77
N SER A 16 -22.65 -3.09 -5.63
CA SER A 16 -23.94 -3.71 -5.32
C SER A 16 -23.79 -5.21 -5.22
N GLY A 17 -24.36 -5.83 -4.19
CA GLY A 17 -24.38 -7.27 -4.03
C GLY A 17 -25.64 -7.77 -3.34
N PHE A 18 -26.08 -8.96 -3.74
CA PHE A 18 -27.17 -9.71 -3.13
C PHE A 18 -26.59 -10.93 -2.43
N ALA A 19 -27.05 -11.20 -1.23
CA ALA A 19 -26.57 -12.33 -0.44
C ALA A 19 -27.70 -13.02 0.31
N SER A 20 -27.50 -14.30 0.62
CA SER A 20 -28.42 -15.08 1.42
C SER A 20 -27.71 -15.96 2.45
N PHE A 21 -28.38 -16.23 3.56
CA PHE A 21 -27.90 -17.10 4.62
C PHE A 21 -28.42 -18.53 4.41
N ARG A 22 -27.60 -19.41 3.84
CA ARG A 22 -28.02 -20.72 3.31
C ARG A 22 -26.87 -21.75 3.34
N GLU A 23 -27.11 -22.93 2.78
CA GLU A 23 -26.06 -23.90 2.46
C GLU A 23 -25.44 -23.60 1.06
N ALA A 24 -24.24 -24.14 0.81
CA ALA A 24 -23.54 -23.98 -0.45
C ALA A 24 -24.20 -24.82 -1.57
N ASP A 25 -25.14 -24.23 -2.32
CA ASP A 25 -25.72 -24.85 -3.52
C ASP A 25 -26.44 -23.84 -4.44
N LEU A 26 -25.77 -22.77 -4.88
CA LEU A 26 -26.42 -21.80 -5.78
C LEU A 26 -26.86 -22.41 -7.13
N LYS A 27 -26.27 -23.53 -7.55
CA LYS A 27 -26.46 -24.11 -8.90
C LYS A 27 -27.71 -24.97 -9.00
N ASP A 28 -28.00 -25.79 -7.98
CA ASP A 28 -29.07 -26.78 -8.05
C ASP A 28 -30.29 -26.40 -7.18
N GLU A 29 -30.19 -25.34 -6.39
CA GLU A 29 -31.22 -24.96 -5.43
C GLU A 29 -32.30 -24.04 -6.02
N LYS A 30 -33.57 -24.46 -5.86
CA LYS A 30 -34.72 -23.61 -6.15
C LYS A 30 -34.78 -22.44 -5.16
N PRO A 31 -35.16 -21.22 -5.58
CA PRO A 31 -35.26 -20.09 -4.66
C PRO A 31 -36.27 -20.40 -3.55
N ASP A 32 -35.77 -20.61 -2.33
CA ASP A 32 -36.60 -20.72 -1.14
C ASP A 32 -36.90 -19.30 -0.62
N PRO A 33 -38.17 -18.86 -0.61
CA PRO A 33 -38.54 -17.54 -0.11
C PRO A 33 -38.37 -17.39 1.42
N SER A 34 -38.15 -18.48 2.14
CA SER A 34 -37.94 -18.45 3.60
C SER A 34 -36.50 -18.16 4.02
N VAL A 35 -35.55 -18.25 3.08
CA VAL A 35 -34.14 -17.95 3.31
C VAL A 35 -33.95 -16.45 3.52
N MET A 36 -33.24 -16.07 4.58
CA MET A 36 -32.88 -14.68 4.82
C MET A 36 -31.98 -14.19 3.69
N ALA A 37 -32.41 -13.12 3.01
CA ALA A 37 -31.68 -12.49 1.93
C ALA A 37 -31.53 -11.00 2.18
N VAL A 38 -30.41 -10.43 1.73
CA VAL A 38 -30.08 -9.01 1.83
C VAL A 38 -29.60 -8.45 0.50
N HIS A 39 -29.75 -7.15 0.33
CA HIS A 39 -29.08 -6.34 -0.68
C HIS A 39 -28.13 -5.37 0.03
N ILE A 40 -26.92 -5.24 -0.47
CA ILE A 40 -25.87 -4.35 0.04
C ILE A 40 -25.43 -3.49 -1.14
N ASP A 41 -25.36 -2.18 -0.96
CA ASP A 41 -24.99 -1.25 -2.03
C ASP A 41 -24.15 -0.08 -1.54
N ALA A 42 -23.35 0.48 -2.43
CA ALA A 42 -22.66 1.75 -2.23
C ALA A 42 -23.68 2.91 -2.08
N PRO A 43 -23.30 4.03 -1.44
CA PRO A 43 -22.02 4.30 -0.80
C PRO A 43 -21.95 3.82 0.66
N PHE A 44 -23.08 3.42 1.25
CA PHE A 44 -23.16 3.16 2.69
C PHE A 44 -22.85 1.72 3.08
N PHE A 45 -22.95 0.77 2.13
CA PHE A 45 -22.73 -0.65 2.34
C PHE A 45 -23.54 -1.19 3.52
N GLN A 46 -24.79 -0.73 3.68
CA GLN A 46 -25.70 -1.24 4.69
C GLN A 46 -26.50 -2.40 4.11
N ALA A 47 -26.54 -3.52 4.82
CA ALA A 47 -27.35 -4.67 4.42
C ALA A 47 -28.84 -4.39 4.67
N VAL A 48 -29.61 -4.37 3.58
CA VAL A 48 -31.06 -4.18 3.59
C VAL A 48 -31.73 -5.52 3.35
N PRO A 49 -32.56 -6.05 4.29
CA PRO A 49 -33.29 -7.28 4.07
C PRO A 49 -34.21 -7.18 2.85
N ILE A 50 -34.26 -8.23 2.05
CA ILE A 50 -35.14 -8.33 0.88
C ILE A 50 -36.07 -9.53 0.99
N ALA A 51 -37.23 -9.44 0.35
CA ALA A 51 -38.29 -10.43 0.50
C ALA A 51 -37.92 -11.82 -0.08
N SER A 52 -36.97 -11.90 -1.01
CA SER A 52 -36.58 -13.16 -1.63
C SER A 52 -35.27 -13.05 -2.39
N ARG A 53 -34.50 -14.15 -2.40
CA ARG A 53 -33.36 -14.40 -3.29
C ARG A 53 -33.70 -14.29 -4.78
N GLY A 54 -34.98 -14.39 -5.16
CA GLY A 54 -35.45 -14.19 -6.54
C GLY A 54 -34.95 -12.88 -7.18
N LEU A 55 -34.75 -11.83 -6.38
CA LEU A 55 -34.19 -10.55 -6.84
C LEU A 55 -32.73 -10.67 -7.27
N ALA A 56 -31.92 -11.47 -6.55
CA ALA A 56 -30.53 -11.72 -6.92
C ALA A 56 -30.43 -12.39 -8.30
N PHE A 57 -31.27 -13.41 -8.56
CA PHE A 57 -31.31 -14.05 -9.87
C PHE A 57 -31.80 -13.11 -10.98
N ALA A 58 -32.69 -12.17 -10.67
CA ALA A 58 -33.10 -11.14 -11.61
C ALA A 58 -31.94 -10.17 -11.91
N ALA A 59 -31.21 -9.73 -10.88
CA ALA A 59 -30.03 -8.87 -11.01
C ALA A 59 -28.92 -9.56 -11.83
N ALA A 60 -28.69 -10.86 -11.60
CA ALA A 60 -27.73 -11.66 -12.37
C ALA A 60 -28.09 -11.71 -13.87
N ARG A 61 -29.37 -11.84 -14.21
CA ARG A 61 -29.83 -11.71 -15.61
C ARG A 61 -29.64 -10.30 -16.17
N GLY A 62 -29.67 -9.28 -15.31
CA GLY A 62 -29.45 -7.88 -15.64
C GLY A 62 -27.98 -7.46 -15.75
N GLY A 63 -27.03 -8.38 -15.56
CA GLY A 63 -25.60 -8.12 -15.74
C GLY A 63 -24.76 -8.19 -14.46
N HIS A 64 -25.37 -8.45 -13.29
CA HIS A 64 -24.60 -8.85 -12.12
C HIS A 64 -23.97 -10.23 -12.39
N GLN A 65 -22.80 -10.47 -11.81
CA GLN A 65 -22.23 -11.79 -11.74
C GLN A 65 -23.11 -12.68 -10.87
N LEU A 66 -23.44 -13.89 -11.33
CA LEU A 66 -24.13 -14.89 -10.52
C LEU A 66 -23.12 -15.57 -9.59
N GLY A 67 -23.35 -15.48 -8.29
CA GLY A 67 -22.53 -16.13 -7.27
C GLY A 67 -21.12 -15.57 -7.10
N LEU A 68 -20.45 -15.98 -6.03
CA LEU A 68 -19.01 -15.83 -5.86
C LEU A 68 -18.37 -17.22 -5.71
N PHE A 69 -17.45 -17.56 -6.61
CA PHE A 69 -16.84 -18.89 -6.65
C PHE A 69 -15.31 -18.79 -6.62
N THR A 70 -14.69 -19.66 -5.83
CA THR A 70 -13.25 -19.92 -5.77
C THR A 70 -12.96 -21.30 -6.38
N GLU A 71 -11.69 -21.69 -6.45
CA GLU A 71 -11.30 -23.06 -6.80
C GLU A 71 -11.86 -24.12 -5.83
N ARG A 72 -12.22 -23.71 -4.60
CA ARG A 72 -12.75 -24.60 -3.56
C ARG A 72 -14.28 -24.70 -3.57
N GLY A 73 -14.94 -23.97 -4.45
CA GLY A 73 -16.41 -23.93 -4.55
C GLY A 73 -16.97 -22.54 -4.29
N GLU A 74 -18.21 -22.48 -3.81
CA GLU A 74 -18.86 -21.21 -3.50
C GLU A 74 -18.22 -20.55 -2.28
N ALA A 75 -17.85 -19.27 -2.39
CA ALA A 75 -17.21 -18.52 -1.31
C ALA A 75 -18.25 -18.25 -0.20
N ALA A 76 -17.92 -18.69 1.01
CA ALA A 76 -18.77 -18.55 2.19
C ALA A 76 -18.20 -17.49 3.14
N PHE A 77 -19.10 -16.77 3.82
CA PHE A 77 -18.78 -15.77 4.83
C PHE A 77 -19.45 -16.15 6.16
N ALA A 78 -18.71 -16.07 7.26
CA ALA A 78 -19.23 -16.46 8.56
C ALA A 78 -20.23 -15.44 9.10
N THR A 79 -20.02 -14.17 8.77
CA THR A 79 -20.84 -13.06 9.24
C THR A 79 -21.28 -12.15 8.10
N LEU A 80 -22.36 -11.41 8.34
CA LEU A 80 -22.83 -10.40 7.41
C LEU A 80 -21.84 -9.22 7.29
N ASP A 81 -21.11 -8.92 8.35
CA ASP A 81 -20.07 -7.87 8.36
C ASP A 81 -18.90 -8.23 7.45
N GLU A 82 -18.45 -9.49 7.50
CA GLU A 82 -17.45 -10.04 6.56
C GLU A 82 -17.92 -9.88 5.11
N LEU A 83 -19.13 -10.35 4.79
CA LEU A 83 -19.67 -10.25 3.43
C LEU A 83 -19.79 -8.79 2.96
N THR A 84 -20.24 -7.90 3.84
CA THR A 84 -20.38 -6.47 3.56
C THR A 84 -19.02 -5.83 3.28
N GLU A 85 -18.02 -6.13 4.11
CA GLU A 85 -16.65 -5.65 3.93
C GLU A 85 -16.03 -6.18 2.63
N PHE A 86 -16.34 -7.41 2.23
CA PHE A 86 -15.92 -7.95 0.94
C PHE A 86 -16.48 -7.11 -0.22
N ILE A 87 -17.79 -6.86 -0.26
CA ILE A 87 -18.43 -6.05 -1.31
C ILE A 87 -17.82 -4.65 -1.34
N ARG A 88 -17.61 -4.04 -0.18
CA ARG A 88 -16.98 -2.73 -0.04
C ARG A 88 -15.56 -2.72 -0.62
N ARG A 89 -14.72 -3.69 -0.27
CA ARG A 89 -13.35 -3.79 -0.80
C ARG A 89 -13.31 -4.11 -2.29
N ALA A 90 -14.21 -4.97 -2.77
CA ALA A 90 -14.36 -5.26 -4.19
C ALA A 90 -14.73 -4.00 -4.98
N TYR A 91 -15.62 -3.15 -4.44
CA TYR A 91 -15.96 -1.85 -5.00
C TYR A 91 -14.80 -0.86 -5.01
N MET A 92 -14.12 -0.69 -3.86
CA MET A 92 -12.98 0.21 -3.77
C MET A 92 -11.85 -0.24 -4.69
N GLY A 93 -11.62 -1.56 -4.81
CA GLY A 93 -10.67 -2.13 -5.75
C GLY A 93 -11.07 -1.94 -7.21
N SER A 94 -12.35 -2.03 -7.57
CA SER A 94 -12.82 -1.92 -8.95
C SER A 94 -12.80 -0.48 -9.51
N GLY A 95 -12.43 0.51 -8.69
CA GLY A 95 -12.12 1.88 -9.12
C GLY A 95 -13.14 2.92 -8.68
N GLY A 96 -13.43 2.97 -7.38
CA GLY A 96 -14.25 4.02 -6.76
C GLY A 96 -13.59 5.40 -6.61
N GLY A 97 -12.40 5.65 -7.18
CA GLY A 97 -11.64 6.89 -6.89
C GLY A 97 -10.99 7.64 -8.05
N ASP A 98 -10.36 6.98 -9.04
CA ASP A 98 -9.16 7.61 -9.62
C ASP A 98 -9.17 7.79 -11.16
N GLY A 99 -10.34 7.80 -11.79
CA GLY A 99 -10.45 8.07 -13.23
C GLY A 99 -11.10 9.43 -13.51
N ALA A 100 -10.51 10.22 -14.40
CA ALA A 100 -10.97 11.54 -14.89
C ALA A 100 -12.40 11.59 -15.49
N GLY A 101 -13.17 10.50 -15.38
CA GLY A 101 -14.59 10.41 -15.69
C GLY A 101 -15.36 9.83 -14.50
N GLY A 102 -15.19 10.40 -13.30
CA GLY A 102 -15.92 10.08 -12.08
C GLY A 102 -17.42 10.31 -12.19
N GLY A 103 -18.08 9.59 -13.08
CA GLY A 103 -19.50 9.32 -13.00
C GLY A 103 -19.67 8.14 -12.05
N GLY A 104 -20.02 8.43 -10.79
CA GLY A 104 -20.83 7.48 -10.04
C GLY A 104 -22.07 7.09 -10.87
N PRO A 105 -22.75 5.98 -10.55
CA PRO A 105 -23.99 5.64 -11.23
C PRO A 105 -24.91 6.87 -11.27
N ILE A 106 -25.32 7.26 -12.49
CA ILE A 106 -26.28 8.35 -12.69
C ILE A 106 -27.52 7.96 -11.88
N PRO A 107 -28.02 8.83 -10.96
CA PRO A 107 -29.22 8.55 -10.21
C PRO A 107 -30.34 8.14 -11.19
N PRO A 108 -31.15 7.12 -10.90
CA PRO A 108 -32.29 6.80 -11.75
C PRO A 108 -33.12 8.07 -11.94
N GLU A 109 -33.39 8.43 -13.20
CA GLU A 109 -34.24 9.58 -13.53
C GLU A 109 -35.51 9.50 -12.70
N ALA A 110 -35.72 10.53 -11.88
CA ALA A 110 -36.95 10.70 -11.13
C ALA A 110 -38.12 10.59 -12.12
N GLY A 111 -39.13 9.81 -11.73
CA GLY A 111 -40.39 9.71 -12.46
C GLY A 111 -40.98 11.09 -12.81
N PRO A 112 -41.93 11.14 -13.75
CA PRO A 112 -42.26 12.35 -14.48
C PRO A 112 -42.70 13.51 -13.59
N ALA A 113 -41.89 14.57 -13.65
CA ALA A 113 -42.17 16.02 -13.64
C ALA A 113 -42.95 16.65 -12.47
N GLY A 114 -42.26 17.54 -11.75
CA GLY A 114 -42.91 18.61 -10.97
C GLY A 114 -42.00 19.38 -10.01
N GLY A 115 -41.12 20.25 -10.53
CA GLY A 115 -40.42 21.25 -9.72
C GLY A 115 -39.26 21.90 -10.46
N GLU A 116 -39.30 23.23 -10.63
CA GLU A 116 -38.22 24.00 -11.27
C GLU A 116 -36.88 23.82 -10.55
N PRO A 117 -35.75 23.75 -11.29
CA PRO A 117 -34.43 23.60 -10.69
C PRO A 117 -33.99 24.90 -10.02
N LEU A 118 -33.65 24.81 -8.73
CA LEU A 118 -32.88 25.85 -8.03
C LEU A 118 -31.42 25.77 -8.47
N GLU A 119 -30.87 26.87 -8.97
CA GLU A 119 -29.43 27.00 -9.23
C GLU A 119 -28.65 26.94 -7.89
N PRO A 120 -27.68 26.03 -7.74
CA PRO A 120 -26.83 26.02 -6.56
C PRO A 120 -25.84 27.20 -6.60
N PRO A 121 -25.50 27.80 -5.44
CA PRO A 121 -24.58 28.93 -5.38
C PRO A 121 -23.15 28.52 -5.78
N PRO A 122 -22.35 29.45 -6.32
CA PRO A 122 -20.98 29.17 -6.73
C PRO A 122 -20.10 28.91 -5.50
N ILE A 123 -19.48 27.73 -5.46
CA ILE A 123 -18.50 27.36 -4.43
C ILE A 123 -17.13 27.89 -4.88
N GLU A 124 -16.73 29.05 -4.36
CA GLU A 124 -15.35 29.53 -4.43
C GLU A 124 -14.48 28.75 -3.42
N GLY A 125 -13.82 27.70 -3.91
CA GLY A 125 -12.83 26.91 -3.16
C GLY A 125 -11.85 26.15 -4.06
N SER A 126 -11.63 26.67 -5.27
CA SER A 126 -11.15 25.90 -6.43
C SER A 126 -9.68 25.49 -6.37
N ASP A 127 -8.80 26.26 -5.76
CA ASP A 127 -7.37 26.10 -6.07
C ASP A 127 -6.67 25.05 -5.22
N VAL A 128 -7.11 24.87 -3.97
CA VAL A 128 -6.61 23.80 -3.09
C VAL A 128 -7.15 22.44 -3.52
N ILE A 129 -8.43 22.36 -3.90
CA ILE A 129 -9.04 21.13 -4.41
C ILE A 129 -8.43 20.76 -5.76
N LYS A 130 -8.19 21.73 -6.66
CA LYS A 130 -7.47 21.48 -7.91
C LYS A 130 -6.03 21.02 -7.69
N ALA A 131 -5.32 21.58 -6.70
CA ALA A 131 -3.99 21.13 -6.34
C ALA A 131 -3.99 19.70 -5.75
N LEU A 132 -4.98 19.36 -4.93
CA LEU A 132 -5.14 18.01 -4.38
C LEU A 132 -5.49 17.00 -5.48
N VAL A 133 -6.38 17.37 -6.40
CA VAL A 133 -6.77 16.56 -7.55
C VAL A 133 -5.57 16.36 -8.48
N ALA A 134 -4.82 17.41 -8.81
CA ALA A 134 -3.61 17.31 -9.63
C ALA A 134 -2.53 16.43 -8.98
N ALA A 135 -2.29 16.58 -7.67
CA ALA A 135 -1.35 15.74 -6.94
C ALA A 135 -1.81 14.27 -6.88
N SER A 136 -3.13 14.03 -6.77
CA SER A 136 -3.68 12.67 -6.82
C SER A 136 -3.61 12.05 -8.21
N GLU A 137 -3.82 12.83 -9.28
CA GLU A 137 -3.72 12.38 -10.67
C GLU A 137 -2.27 12.06 -11.05
N GLU A 138 -1.30 12.86 -10.59
CA GLU A 138 0.14 12.62 -10.78
C GLU A 138 0.60 11.36 -10.04
N PHE A 139 0.15 11.18 -8.79
CA PHE A 139 0.42 9.96 -8.02
C PHE A 139 -0.18 8.70 -8.69
N VAL A 140 -1.40 8.80 -9.21
CA VAL A 140 -2.10 7.71 -9.91
C VAL A 140 -1.42 7.37 -11.25
N ALA A 141 -0.97 8.37 -12.01
CA ALA A 141 -0.22 8.15 -13.24
C ALA A 141 1.09 7.40 -12.96
N ASN A 142 1.85 7.85 -11.96
CA ASN A 142 3.13 7.23 -11.58
C ASN A 142 2.94 5.82 -10.96
N SER A 143 1.85 5.59 -10.22
CA SER A 143 1.52 4.27 -9.68
C SER A 143 1.06 3.27 -10.74
N ASN A 144 0.43 3.71 -11.83
CA ASN A 144 0.04 2.84 -12.93
C ASN A 144 1.25 2.45 -13.79
N ASP A 145 2.21 3.34 -13.97
CA ASP A 145 3.46 3.04 -14.68
C ASP A 145 4.30 1.99 -13.93
N LEU A 146 4.28 2.01 -12.59
CA LEU A 146 4.84 0.97 -11.74
C LEU A 146 4.21 -0.41 -11.93
N VAL A 147 2.88 -0.46 -12.07
CA VAL A 147 2.12 -1.72 -12.21
C VAL A 147 2.25 -2.29 -13.62
N ASN A 148 2.43 -1.43 -14.63
CA ASN A 148 2.54 -1.84 -16.03
C ASN A 148 3.98 -2.17 -16.47
N ALA A 149 5.00 -1.69 -15.76
CA ALA A 149 6.40 -2.01 -16.04
C ALA A 149 6.76 -3.50 -15.82
N ASP A 150 5.92 -4.27 -15.11
CA ASP A 150 6.18 -5.67 -14.73
C ASP A 150 5.21 -6.68 -15.36
N ALA A 151 4.63 -6.36 -16.53
CA ALA A 151 3.80 -7.30 -17.30
C ALA A 151 4.57 -8.50 -17.89
N GLY A 152 5.80 -8.75 -17.45
CA GLY A 152 6.59 -9.95 -17.74
C GLY A 152 6.42 -11.02 -16.66
N GLU A 153 5.41 -11.88 -16.81
CA GLU A 153 5.29 -13.19 -16.15
C GLU A 153 5.60 -13.27 -14.64
N THR A 154 4.79 -12.66 -13.76
CA THR A 154 4.31 -13.30 -12.51
C THR A 154 3.23 -12.44 -11.84
N ALA A 155 1.97 -12.85 -11.99
CA ALA A 155 0.82 -12.11 -11.48
C ALA A 155 0.88 -11.90 -9.95
N PRO A 156 0.69 -10.66 -9.43
CA PRO A 156 0.85 -10.30 -8.01
C PRO A 156 -0.19 -10.92 -7.05
N SER A 157 -1.15 -11.72 -7.53
CA SER A 157 -2.20 -12.31 -6.69
C SER A 157 -1.78 -13.56 -5.91
N ARG A 158 -0.76 -14.33 -6.32
CA ARG A 158 -0.41 -15.57 -5.58
C ARG A 158 0.29 -15.37 -4.23
N TYR A 159 0.44 -14.14 -3.77
CA TYR A 159 1.51 -13.76 -2.84
C TYR A 159 1.06 -13.30 -1.45
N PHE A 160 -0.24 -13.39 -1.15
CA PHE A 160 -0.80 -13.20 0.20
C PHE A 160 -1.43 -14.49 0.70
N ARG A 161 -0.62 -15.45 1.17
CA ARG A 161 -1.12 -16.76 1.61
C ARG A 161 -1.43 -16.84 3.10
N SER A 162 -2.50 -17.61 3.35
CA SER A 162 -2.98 -18.35 4.52
C SER A 162 -2.67 -17.86 5.96
N PRO A 163 -3.68 -17.85 6.86
CA PRO A 163 -3.45 -17.73 8.30
C PRO A 163 -2.40 -18.75 8.78
N GLY A 164 -1.24 -18.27 9.22
CA GLY A 164 -0.15 -19.09 9.76
C GLY A 164 1.12 -19.21 8.91
N GLU A 165 1.17 -18.65 7.70
CA GLU A 165 2.43 -18.51 6.94
C GLU A 165 3.12 -17.16 7.28
N PRO A 166 4.46 -17.14 7.45
CA PRO A 166 5.18 -15.92 7.79
C PRO A 166 5.06 -14.88 6.68
N HIS A 167 4.93 -13.60 7.05
CA HIS A 167 4.81 -12.51 6.08
C HIS A 167 6.01 -12.50 5.11
N ARG A 168 5.84 -12.02 3.86
CA ARG A 168 6.97 -11.85 2.91
C ARG A 168 8.13 -11.10 3.55
N LEU A 169 7.82 -10.07 4.35
CA LEU A 169 8.81 -9.31 5.11
C LEU A 169 9.60 -10.22 6.07
N GLU A 170 8.92 -11.08 6.83
CA GLU A 170 9.55 -12.07 7.71
C GLU A 170 10.39 -13.09 6.94
N THR A 171 9.94 -13.46 5.73
CA THR A 171 10.65 -14.39 4.84
C THR A 171 11.90 -13.74 4.25
N PHE A 172 11.82 -12.47 3.86
CA PHE A 172 12.97 -11.68 3.41
C PHE A 172 13.97 -11.47 4.56
N THR A 173 13.47 -11.16 5.77
CA THR A 173 14.33 -11.02 6.95
C THR A 173 14.90 -12.34 7.42
N ALA A 174 14.21 -13.47 7.25
CA ALA A 174 14.71 -14.80 7.58
C ALA A 174 15.70 -15.31 6.53
N ALA A 175 15.51 -14.93 5.25
CA ALA A 175 16.44 -15.22 4.17
C ALA A 175 17.73 -14.39 4.27
N SER A 176 17.64 -13.15 4.78
CA SER A 176 18.82 -12.40 5.20
C SER A 176 19.29 -12.94 6.56
N ALA A 177 20.32 -13.78 6.58
CA ALA A 177 20.79 -14.44 7.80
C ALA A 177 21.24 -13.49 8.94
N ASN A 178 21.23 -12.17 8.74
CA ASN A 178 21.66 -11.18 9.70
C ASN A 178 20.89 -9.85 9.57
N GLU A 179 19.98 -9.57 10.52
CA GLU A 179 19.23 -8.32 10.60
C GLU A 179 20.14 -7.08 10.65
N ALA A 180 21.32 -7.21 11.28
CA ALA A 180 22.29 -6.12 11.32
C ALA A 180 22.82 -5.80 9.92
N GLU A 181 23.04 -6.81 9.09
CA GLU A 181 23.51 -6.63 7.71
C GLU A 181 22.47 -5.91 6.86
N VAL A 182 21.19 -6.31 6.98
CA VAL A 182 20.07 -5.65 6.28
C VAL A 182 19.99 -4.18 6.64
N LEU A 183 19.94 -3.86 7.93
CA LEU A 183 19.84 -2.47 8.40
C LEU A 183 21.08 -1.65 8.03
N THR A 184 22.27 -2.27 8.07
CA THR A 184 23.55 -1.65 7.65
C THR A 184 23.51 -1.28 6.18
N ARG A 185 23.16 -2.23 5.32
CA ARG A 185 23.10 -2.01 3.89
C ARG A 185 22.03 -0.97 3.52
N THR A 186 20.84 -1.04 4.12
CA THR A 186 19.78 -0.04 3.89
C THR A 186 20.19 1.35 4.36
N GLY A 187 20.81 1.46 5.54
CA GLY A 187 21.34 2.73 6.01
C GLY A 187 22.38 3.33 5.07
N ALA A 188 23.23 2.49 4.47
CA ALA A 188 24.21 2.92 3.48
C ALA A 188 23.56 3.39 2.17
N ILE A 189 22.51 2.71 1.71
CA ILE A 189 21.71 3.12 0.54
C ILE A 189 21.07 4.49 0.79
N LEU A 190 20.40 4.68 1.94
CA LEU A 190 19.77 5.95 2.29
C LEU A 190 20.80 7.10 2.37
N MET A 191 21.97 6.86 2.95
CA MET A 191 23.05 7.85 2.94
C MET A 191 23.56 8.15 1.54
N ALA A 192 23.70 7.15 0.69
CA ALA A 192 24.13 7.33 -0.69
C ALA A 192 23.11 8.16 -1.49
N GLU A 193 21.81 7.85 -1.39
CA GLU A 193 20.75 8.63 -2.02
C GLU A 193 20.74 10.08 -1.51
N LEU A 194 20.94 10.29 -0.21
CA LEU A 194 21.04 11.61 0.37
C LEU A 194 22.28 12.39 -0.14
N ILE A 195 23.43 11.73 -0.32
CA ILE A 195 24.63 12.33 -0.92
C ILE A 195 24.38 12.72 -2.38
N LEU A 196 23.68 11.87 -3.14
CA LEU A 196 23.33 12.15 -4.53
C LEU A 196 22.30 13.27 -4.65
N ALA A 197 21.43 13.44 -3.65
CA ALA A 197 20.48 14.53 -3.56
C ALA A 197 21.10 15.85 -3.02
N ALA A 198 22.42 15.90 -2.77
CA ALA A 198 23.07 17.08 -2.22
C ALA A 198 22.88 18.32 -3.11
N PRO A 199 22.50 19.47 -2.54
CA PRO A 199 22.31 20.70 -3.30
C PRO A 199 23.62 21.15 -3.94
N LYS A 200 23.52 21.75 -5.12
CA LYS A 200 24.66 22.40 -5.79
C LYS A 200 25.17 23.60 -4.95
N PRO A 201 26.46 23.97 -5.08
CA PRO A 201 26.99 25.18 -4.46
C PRO A 201 26.10 26.41 -4.70
N GLY A 202 25.71 27.09 -3.63
CA GLY A 202 24.86 28.29 -3.67
C GLY A 202 23.35 28.05 -3.61
N ALA A 203 22.87 26.81 -3.65
CA ALA A 203 21.47 26.48 -3.37
C ALA A 203 21.19 26.42 -1.85
N GLU A 204 19.93 26.59 -1.47
CA GLU A 204 19.50 26.49 -0.07
C GLU A 204 19.76 25.09 0.49
N ARG A 205 20.47 25.02 1.62
CA ARG A 205 20.95 23.77 2.23
C ARG A 205 20.20 23.36 3.49
N ALA A 206 19.28 24.19 3.98
CA ALA A 206 18.67 24.00 5.30
C ALA A 206 17.97 22.63 5.39
N ASP A 207 17.09 22.33 4.43
CA ASP A 207 16.32 21.09 4.41
C ASP A 207 17.20 19.85 4.23
N TRP A 208 18.18 19.92 3.32
CA TRP A 208 19.12 18.81 3.11
C TRP A 208 20.02 18.57 4.32
N GLY A 209 20.54 19.63 4.93
CA GLY A 209 21.37 19.53 6.14
C GLY A 209 20.58 18.97 7.32
N HIS A 210 19.30 19.34 7.43
CA HIS A 210 18.38 18.80 8.42
C HIS A 210 18.09 17.31 8.18
N ALA A 211 17.79 16.91 6.94
CA ALA A 211 17.61 15.52 6.54
C ALA A 211 18.87 14.66 6.84
N ALA A 212 20.05 15.21 6.54
CA ALA A 212 21.34 14.59 6.82
C ALA A 212 21.60 14.38 8.31
N ALA A 213 21.37 15.42 9.12
CA ALA A 213 21.49 15.31 10.56
C ALA A 213 20.51 14.28 11.14
N ALA A 214 19.25 14.29 10.68
CA ALA A 214 18.21 13.35 11.09
C ALA A 214 18.59 11.89 10.79
N LEU A 215 19.05 11.63 9.56
CA LEU A 215 19.42 10.28 9.13
C LEU A 215 20.65 9.77 9.90
N VAL A 216 21.70 10.59 10.02
CA VAL A 216 22.91 10.22 10.76
C VAL A 216 22.59 9.95 12.24
N HIS A 217 21.71 10.75 12.83
CA HIS A 217 21.23 10.55 14.19
C HIS A 217 20.47 9.21 14.32
N ALA A 218 19.54 8.91 13.41
CA ALA A 218 18.82 7.66 13.39
C ALA A 218 19.76 6.45 13.26
N LEU A 219 20.68 6.48 12.28
CA LEU A 219 21.65 5.41 12.05
C LEU A 219 22.52 5.12 13.27
N ALA A 220 22.97 6.16 13.95
CA ALA A 220 23.77 5.99 15.15
C ALA A 220 22.98 5.52 16.35
N ARG A 221 21.77 6.05 16.54
CA ARG A 221 20.86 5.61 17.59
C ARG A 221 20.61 4.11 17.52
N HIS A 222 20.49 3.56 16.30
CA HIS A 222 20.30 2.14 16.04
C HIS A 222 21.62 1.32 15.98
N GLY A 223 22.77 1.97 16.20
CA GLY A 223 24.11 1.37 16.10
C GLY A 223 24.46 0.90 14.70
N ILE A 224 23.76 1.38 13.68
CA ILE A 224 23.95 1.03 12.26
C ILE A 224 25.17 1.75 11.71
N PHE A 225 25.40 2.99 12.15
CA PHE A 225 26.48 3.85 11.66
C PHE A 225 27.86 3.19 11.72
N GLU A 226 28.22 2.64 12.88
CA GLU A 226 29.50 1.96 13.09
C GLU A 226 29.64 0.72 12.19
N ASN A 227 28.56 -0.04 12.02
CA ASN A 227 28.58 -1.20 11.13
C ASN A 227 28.83 -0.79 9.68
N ILE A 228 28.24 0.31 9.22
CA ILE A 228 28.42 0.79 7.84
C ILE A 228 29.88 1.14 7.58
N TYR A 229 30.53 1.73 8.58
CA TYR A 229 31.95 2.07 8.50
C TYR A 229 32.84 0.82 8.50
N GLN A 230 32.50 -0.18 9.31
CA GLN A 230 33.25 -1.44 9.41
C GLN A 230 32.99 -2.37 8.21
N ASP A 231 31.82 -2.26 7.58
CA ASP A 231 31.42 -3.04 6.41
C ASP A 231 31.95 -2.37 5.13
N GLY A 232 33.07 -2.89 4.62
CA GLY A 232 33.72 -2.40 3.41
C GLY A 232 32.77 -2.22 2.21
N PRO A 233 31.88 -3.19 1.89
CA PRO A 233 30.85 -3.03 0.85
C PRO A 233 29.93 -1.82 1.07
N SER A 234 29.34 -1.66 2.25
CA SER A 234 28.45 -0.54 2.56
C SER A 234 29.18 0.81 2.51
N TRP A 235 30.40 0.88 3.02
CA TRP A 235 31.22 2.09 2.92
C TRP A 235 31.59 2.45 1.47
N ASN A 236 31.81 1.44 0.62
CA ASN A 236 32.09 1.65 -0.80
C ASN A 236 30.90 2.27 -1.53
N VAL A 237 29.65 1.91 -1.18
CA VAL A 237 28.44 2.51 -1.75
C VAL A 237 28.41 4.02 -1.48
N ILE A 238 28.69 4.43 -0.24
CA ILE A 238 28.75 5.85 0.17
C ILE A 238 29.87 6.59 -0.56
N THR A 239 31.05 5.96 -0.64
CA THR A 239 32.21 6.56 -1.31
C THR A 239 31.95 6.76 -2.80
N GLN A 240 31.31 5.81 -3.46
CA GLN A 240 30.90 5.93 -4.87
C GLN A 240 29.87 7.04 -5.07
N ALA A 241 28.88 7.14 -4.16
CA ALA A 241 27.89 8.22 -4.19
C ALA A 241 28.56 9.60 -4.04
N HIS A 242 29.52 9.75 -3.12
CA HIS A 242 30.29 10.99 -2.94
C HIS A 242 31.09 11.36 -4.20
N GLN A 243 31.77 10.39 -4.81
CA GLN A 243 32.51 10.60 -6.06
C GLN A 243 31.60 11.05 -7.21
N ARG A 244 30.40 10.45 -7.34
CA ARG A 244 29.40 10.84 -8.34
C ARG A 244 28.80 12.22 -8.07
N SER A 245 28.43 12.50 -6.82
CA SER A 245 27.92 13.81 -6.40
C SER A 245 28.96 14.91 -6.70
N SER A 246 30.22 14.67 -6.33
CA SER A 246 31.34 15.59 -6.60
C SER A 246 31.56 15.84 -8.10
N SER A 247 31.47 14.79 -8.94
CA SER A 247 31.65 14.94 -10.39
C SER A 247 30.49 15.69 -11.06
N GLN A 248 29.31 15.68 -10.45
CA GLN A 248 28.13 16.46 -10.87
C GLN A 248 28.10 17.88 -10.28
N GLY A 249 29.13 18.26 -9.52
CA GLY A 249 29.23 19.55 -8.85
C GLY A 249 28.33 19.68 -7.61
N GLY A 250 27.92 18.57 -7.00
CA GLY A 250 27.28 18.55 -5.68
C GLY A 250 28.29 18.81 -4.57
N ASP A 251 27.88 19.56 -3.54
CA ASP A 251 28.71 19.81 -2.37
C ASP A 251 28.32 18.88 -1.22
N SER A 252 28.79 17.64 -1.28
CA SER A 252 28.56 16.62 -0.25
C SER A 252 29.70 16.54 0.79
N ASP A 253 30.69 17.43 0.70
CA ASP A 253 31.83 17.46 1.63
C ASP A 253 31.39 17.74 3.05
N ASP A 254 30.32 18.52 3.25
CA ASP A 254 29.75 18.81 4.57
C ASP A 254 29.17 17.55 5.23
N LEU A 255 28.54 16.67 4.46
CA LEU A 255 28.08 15.38 4.99
C LEU A 255 29.27 14.47 5.30
N VAL A 256 30.28 14.36 4.42
CA VAL A 256 31.48 13.55 4.72
C VAL A 256 32.23 14.06 5.94
N LYS A 257 32.31 15.39 6.12
CA LYS A 257 32.85 16.01 7.34
C LYS A 257 31.98 15.66 8.54
N LEU A 258 30.65 15.72 8.42
CA LEU A 258 29.72 15.34 9.49
C LEU A 258 29.87 13.86 9.87
N LEU A 259 29.98 12.96 8.90
CA LEU A 259 30.24 11.53 9.10
C LEU A 259 31.59 11.29 9.80
N ARG A 260 32.63 12.01 9.38
CA ARG A 260 33.96 11.91 9.98
C ARG A 260 34.00 12.48 11.40
N HIS A 261 33.34 13.61 11.61
CA HIS A 261 33.23 14.27 12.91
C HIS A 261 32.44 13.41 13.90
N ALA A 262 31.32 12.82 13.46
CA ALA A 262 30.53 11.87 14.24
C ALA A 262 31.33 10.62 14.67
N ARG A 263 32.41 10.28 13.94
CA ARG A 263 33.32 9.19 14.28
C ARG A 263 34.45 9.63 15.22
N GLU A 264 35.08 10.76 14.94
CA GLU A 264 36.25 11.26 15.68
C GLU A 264 35.87 11.73 17.10
N GLU A 265 34.66 12.25 17.29
CA GLU A 265 34.06 12.43 18.62
C GLU A 265 33.62 11.07 19.17
N THR A 266 34.59 10.29 19.65
CA THR A 266 34.44 8.95 20.26
C THR A 266 33.45 8.84 21.43
N GLY A 267 32.84 9.94 21.84
CA GLY A 267 31.57 9.92 22.54
C GLY A 267 30.61 10.76 21.72
N TRP A 268 29.54 10.15 21.20
CA TRP A 268 28.32 10.83 20.80
C TRP A 268 27.90 11.70 21.98
N SER A 269 28.45 12.91 22.05
CA SER A 269 28.27 13.72 23.23
C SER A 269 26.78 13.98 23.32
N ASP A 270 26.22 13.86 24.51
CA ASP A 270 24.83 14.19 24.82
C ASP A 270 24.40 15.50 24.12
N ARG A 271 25.35 16.41 23.88
CA ARG A 271 25.20 17.65 23.10
C ARG A 271 24.65 17.48 21.68
N TRP A 272 25.11 16.51 20.88
CA TRP A 272 24.58 16.27 19.52
C TRP A 272 23.23 15.54 19.57
N VAL A 273 23.06 14.64 20.54
CA VAL A 273 21.82 13.91 20.77
C VAL A 273 20.70 14.83 21.31
N HIS A 274 21.06 15.88 22.04
CA HIS A 274 20.13 16.85 22.61
C HIS A 274 19.93 18.11 21.77
N GLY A 275 20.85 18.41 20.84
CA GLY A 275 20.74 19.57 19.95
C GLY A 275 19.73 19.38 18.83
N TYR A 276 19.49 18.13 18.43
CA TYR A 276 18.36 17.79 17.57
C TYR A 276 17.12 17.62 18.46
N GLU A 277 16.25 18.63 18.50
CA GLU A 277 14.93 18.46 19.12
C GLU A 277 14.25 17.29 18.45
N ARG A 278 13.82 16.29 19.24
CA ARG A 278 13.16 15.09 18.71
C ARG A 278 11.94 15.50 17.90
N GLN A 279 12.05 15.41 16.58
CA GLN A 279 10.91 15.51 15.68
C GLN A 279 10.17 14.16 15.63
N ASP A 280 8.93 14.18 15.15
CA ASP A 280 8.16 12.96 14.94
C ASP A 280 8.90 12.04 13.94
N ALA A 281 8.91 10.73 14.18
CA ALA A 281 9.59 9.78 13.30
C ALA A 281 9.11 9.87 11.85
N LEU A 282 7.83 10.19 11.65
CA LEU A 282 7.25 10.34 10.33
C LEU A 282 7.72 11.62 9.63
N ASP A 283 8.02 12.68 10.38
CA ASP A 283 8.60 13.91 9.84
C ASP A 283 10.02 13.62 9.35
N ASP A 284 10.83 12.91 10.14
CA ASP A 284 12.17 12.46 9.71
C ASP A 284 12.09 11.64 8.40
N LEU A 285 11.17 10.66 8.34
CA LEU A 285 10.99 9.80 7.17
C LEU A 285 10.56 10.57 5.92
N SER A 286 9.90 11.71 6.07
CA SER A 286 9.49 12.56 4.95
C SER A 286 10.66 13.31 4.30
N LEU A 287 11.76 13.44 5.02
CA LEU A 287 12.98 14.11 4.57
C LEU A 287 13.97 13.15 3.92
N TRP A 288 13.80 11.84 4.13
CA TRP A 288 14.77 10.86 3.66
C TRP A 288 14.44 10.39 2.25
N PRO A 289 15.41 10.50 1.31
CA PRO A 289 15.18 10.10 -0.06
C PRO A 289 15.06 8.59 -0.20
N VAL A 290 14.44 8.16 -1.29
CA VAL A 290 14.36 6.76 -1.71
C VAL A 290 15.20 6.51 -2.96
N PRO A 291 15.60 5.25 -3.24
CA PRO A 291 16.27 4.90 -4.49
C PRO A 291 15.61 5.47 -5.73
N GLU A 292 16.42 5.84 -6.74
CA GLU A 292 15.98 6.46 -7.99
C GLU A 292 14.79 5.73 -8.64
N ARG A 293 14.81 4.38 -8.67
CA ARG A 293 13.70 3.57 -9.21
C ARG A 293 12.34 3.81 -8.52
N LEU A 294 12.34 4.15 -7.23
CA LEU A 294 11.12 4.47 -6.48
C LEU A 294 10.71 5.93 -6.73
N ARG A 295 11.67 6.83 -6.98
CA ARG A 295 11.39 8.22 -7.37
C ARG A 295 10.79 8.33 -8.76
N GLU A 296 11.29 7.54 -9.72
CA GLU A 296 10.71 7.42 -11.07
C GLU A 296 9.25 6.95 -11.03
N ALA A 297 8.91 6.23 -9.96
CA ALA A 297 7.59 5.73 -9.64
C ALA A 297 6.72 6.70 -8.82
N GLY A 298 7.14 7.95 -8.68
CA GLY A 298 6.41 9.00 -7.95
C GLY A 298 6.54 8.94 -6.43
N ILE A 299 7.36 8.05 -5.87
CA ILE A 299 7.62 7.99 -4.43
C ILE A 299 8.74 8.96 -4.08
N VAL A 300 8.42 10.03 -3.35
CA VAL A 300 9.37 11.12 -3.07
C VAL A 300 10.23 10.84 -1.85
N SER A 301 9.65 10.22 -0.82
CA SER A 301 10.30 10.00 0.48
C SER A 301 10.10 8.59 1.04
N LEU A 302 10.89 8.24 2.06
CA LEU A 302 10.74 6.95 2.74
C LEU A 302 9.40 6.84 3.47
N ARG A 303 8.84 7.97 3.92
CA ARG A 303 7.46 8.04 4.45
C ARG A 303 6.43 7.65 3.39
N ASP A 304 6.53 8.23 2.20
CA ASP A 304 5.58 7.93 1.10
C ASP A 304 5.69 6.46 0.70
N TYR A 305 6.90 5.92 0.70
CA TYR A 305 7.13 4.50 0.44
C TYR A 305 6.48 3.60 1.49
N LEU A 306 6.67 3.92 2.77
CA LEU A 306 6.03 3.19 3.87
C LEU A 306 4.50 3.27 3.76
N ALA A 307 3.94 4.45 3.45
CA ALA A 307 2.50 4.63 3.30
C ALA A 307 1.96 3.80 2.13
N ALA A 308 2.64 3.81 0.98
CA ALA A 308 2.29 3.00 -0.17
C ALA A 308 2.33 1.50 0.17
N TYR A 309 3.36 1.05 0.91
CA TYR A 309 3.48 -0.34 1.36
C TYR A 309 2.33 -0.74 2.28
N LEU A 310 1.97 0.11 3.26
CA LEU A 310 0.88 -0.17 4.17
C LEU A 310 -0.48 -0.23 3.46
N ALA A 311 -0.66 0.56 2.41
CA ALA A 311 -1.86 0.53 1.57
C ALA A 311 -1.91 -0.70 0.65
N SER A 312 -0.75 -1.12 0.12
CA SER A 312 -0.63 -2.23 -0.82
C SER A 312 0.66 -3.01 -0.57
N PRO A 313 0.67 -3.98 0.37
CA PRO A 313 1.88 -4.74 0.71
C PRO A 313 2.45 -5.54 -0.46
N GLY A 314 1.66 -5.71 -1.52
CA GLY A 314 2.02 -6.44 -2.75
C GLY A 314 3.06 -5.72 -3.59
N MET A 315 3.29 -4.43 -3.31
CA MET A 315 4.28 -3.63 -4.02
C MET A 315 5.72 -3.95 -3.66
N LEU A 316 5.98 -4.90 -2.76
CA LEU A 316 7.35 -5.35 -2.47
C LEU A 316 7.92 -6.14 -3.66
N ILE A 317 8.56 -5.34 -4.52
CA ILE A 317 9.55 -5.62 -5.55
C ILE A 317 10.60 -6.68 -5.20
N THR A 318 11.41 -6.26 -4.25
CA THR A 318 12.75 -6.79 -4.02
C THR A 318 13.04 -6.97 -2.53
N ALA A 319 14.13 -7.67 -2.19
CA ALA A 319 14.61 -7.73 -0.82
C ALA A 319 15.03 -6.35 -0.27
N GLU A 320 15.47 -5.44 -1.15
CA GLU A 320 15.86 -4.08 -0.79
C GLU A 320 14.64 -3.22 -0.39
N ASP A 321 13.52 -3.40 -1.09
CA ASP A 321 12.24 -2.79 -0.75
C ASP A 321 11.75 -3.18 0.64
N ALA A 322 11.80 -4.48 0.93
CA ALA A 322 11.48 -5.02 2.26
C ALA A 322 12.40 -4.39 3.33
N ALA A 323 13.68 -4.22 3.02
CA ALA A 323 14.65 -3.65 3.93
C ALA A 323 14.42 -2.16 4.21
N LEU A 324 13.98 -1.38 3.20
CA LEU A 324 13.59 0.03 3.35
C LEU A 324 12.37 0.18 4.28
N VAL A 325 11.33 -0.63 4.07
CA VAL A 325 10.14 -0.66 4.94
C VAL A 325 10.53 -1.05 6.37
N LEU A 326 11.38 -2.06 6.52
CA LEU A 326 11.86 -2.47 7.84
C LEU A 326 12.65 -1.36 8.53
N PHE A 327 13.54 -0.68 7.81
CA PHE A 327 14.30 0.44 8.35
C PHE A 327 13.38 1.57 8.83
N ALA A 328 12.36 1.92 8.05
CA ALA A 328 11.37 2.92 8.42
C ALA A 328 10.63 2.52 9.72
N ALA A 329 10.22 1.26 9.83
CA ALA A 329 9.58 0.74 11.04
C ALA A 329 10.52 0.70 12.26
N VAL A 330 11.81 0.40 12.05
CA VAL A 330 12.85 0.44 13.09
C VAL A 330 13.04 1.85 13.63
N HIS A 331 13.00 2.86 12.75
CA HIS A 331 13.05 4.26 13.17
C HIS A 331 11.84 4.66 14.01
N ILE A 332 10.62 4.36 13.53
CA ILE A 332 9.36 4.69 14.24
C ILE A 332 9.30 4.03 15.62
N VAL A 333 9.57 2.72 15.70
CA VAL A 333 9.51 1.99 16.97
C VAL A 333 10.66 2.43 17.89
N GLY A 334 11.86 2.60 17.34
CA GLY A 334 13.04 2.97 18.11
C GLY A 334 12.96 4.37 18.71
N GLN A 335 12.16 5.28 18.12
CA GLN A 335 11.94 6.61 18.68
C GLN A 335 11.39 6.60 20.13
N ARG A 336 10.55 5.62 20.47
CA ARG A 336 9.92 5.49 21.80
C ARG A 336 10.89 5.03 22.89
N ALA A 337 12.08 4.63 22.48
CA ALA A 337 12.92 3.78 23.29
C ALA A 337 14.07 4.63 23.90
N VAL A 338 14.20 4.59 25.24
CA VAL A 338 14.83 5.65 26.06
C VAL A 338 16.37 5.58 26.09
N SER A 339 16.98 4.45 25.73
CA SER A 339 18.45 4.23 25.82
C SER A 339 19.11 4.29 24.44
N PRO A 340 20.41 4.62 24.30
CA PRO A 340 21.15 4.41 23.04
C PRO A 340 21.25 2.90 22.71
N TRP A 341 20.93 2.47 21.48
CA TRP A 341 20.70 1.05 21.10
C TRP A 341 21.93 0.36 20.49
N SER A 342 23.14 0.74 20.90
CA SER A 342 24.38 0.20 20.32
C SER A 342 24.69 -1.27 20.65
N MET A 343 23.86 -1.94 21.47
CA MET A 343 24.12 -3.31 21.91
C MET A 343 23.36 -4.35 21.05
N PRO A 344 24.04 -5.37 20.47
CA PRO A 344 23.43 -6.36 19.57
C PRO A 344 22.15 -7.06 20.07
N PRO A 345 22.02 -7.47 21.36
CA PRO A 345 20.80 -8.11 21.86
C PRO A 345 19.57 -7.21 21.77
N ILE A 346 19.80 -5.90 21.78
CA ILE A 346 18.73 -4.91 21.78
C ILE A 346 18.25 -4.62 20.35
N ARG A 347 19.14 -4.74 19.35
CA ARG A 347 18.78 -4.58 17.94
C ARG A 347 17.80 -5.65 17.47
N GLY A 348 18.04 -6.92 17.81
CA GLY A 348 17.11 -7.99 17.40
C GLY A 348 15.73 -7.86 18.04
N LYS A 349 15.68 -7.38 19.30
CA LYS A 349 14.42 -7.02 19.93
C LYS A 349 13.71 -5.88 19.19
N LEU A 350 14.45 -4.83 18.80
CA LEU A 350 13.89 -3.69 18.07
C LEU A 350 13.33 -4.13 16.71
N VAL A 351 14.05 -4.97 15.96
CA VAL A 351 13.58 -5.53 14.69
C VAL A 351 12.31 -6.34 14.89
N ALA A 352 12.27 -7.22 15.89
CA ALA A 352 11.06 -8.00 16.22
C ALA A 352 9.87 -7.09 16.57
N GLU A 353 10.07 -6.03 17.37
CA GLU A 353 9.03 -5.06 17.70
C GLU A 353 8.57 -4.26 16.47
N SER A 354 9.46 -3.95 15.53
CA SER A 354 9.15 -3.29 14.26
C SER A 354 8.35 -4.17 13.31
N LEU A 355 8.69 -5.45 13.21
CA LEU A 355 7.91 -6.43 12.46
C LEU A 355 6.49 -6.56 13.04
N GLN A 356 6.38 -6.64 14.37
CA GLN A 356 5.07 -6.67 15.05
C GLN A 356 4.30 -5.34 14.88
N TRP A 357 4.98 -4.20 14.82
CA TRP A 357 4.36 -2.93 14.51
C TRP A 357 3.79 -2.92 13.10
N LEU A 358 4.58 -3.34 12.09
CA LEU A 358 4.15 -3.45 10.70
C LEU A 358 2.95 -4.40 10.57
N ALA A 359 3.01 -5.60 11.14
CA ALA A 359 1.91 -6.57 11.09
C ALA A 359 0.59 -6.01 11.64
N ARG A 360 0.64 -5.08 12.62
CA ARG A 360 -0.55 -4.39 13.15
C ARG A 360 -1.04 -3.23 12.27
N GLN A 361 -0.17 -2.63 11.46
CA GLN A 361 -0.55 -1.58 10.52
C GLN A 361 -1.08 -2.15 9.21
N LEU A 362 -0.63 -3.34 8.84
CA LEU A 362 -1.15 -4.03 7.66
C LEU A 362 -2.65 -4.29 7.83
N PRO A 363 -3.46 -4.12 6.78
CA PRO A 363 -4.84 -4.55 6.81
C PRO A 363 -4.85 -6.01 7.25
N THR A 364 -5.47 -6.31 8.40
CA THR A 364 -5.76 -7.70 8.74
C THR A 364 -6.62 -8.22 7.60
N LEU A 365 -6.11 -9.22 6.87
CA LEU A 365 -6.91 -9.92 5.87
C LEU A 365 -8.07 -10.54 6.66
N ILE A 366 -9.25 -9.93 6.52
CA ILE A 366 -10.46 -10.38 7.19
C ILE A 366 -10.89 -11.71 6.55
N PHE A 367 -10.46 -11.94 5.30
CA PHE A 367 -10.84 -13.10 4.52
C PHE A 367 -9.70 -14.09 4.33
N ALA A 368 -10.08 -15.31 3.95
CA ALA A 368 -9.14 -16.30 3.45
C ALA A 368 -8.46 -15.78 2.16
N SER A 369 -7.25 -16.28 1.87
CA SER A 369 -6.42 -15.79 0.77
C SER A 369 -7.10 -15.87 -0.59
N ASP A 370 -7.92 -16.89 -0.83
CA ASP A 370 -8.69 -17.03 -2.07
C ASP A 370 -9.70 -15.90 -2.24
N ILE A 371 -10.35 -15.44 -1.18
CA ILE A 371 -11.27 -14.29 -1.22
C ILE A 371 -10.51 -12.97 -1.39
N GLU A 372 -9.35 -12.81 -0.75
CA GLU A 372 -8.49 -11.63 -0.97
C GLU A 372 -7.97 -11.58 -2.42
N ASP A 373 -7.66 -12.71 -3.03
CA ASP A 373 -7.33 -12.81 -4.46
C ASP A 373 -8.51 -12.37 -5.33
N LEU A 374 -9.74 -12.70 -4.94
CA LEU A 374 -10.95 -12.20 -5.62
C LEU A 374 -11.09 -10.67 -5.46
N ILE A 375 -10.74 -10.11 -4.30
CA ILE A 375 -10.74 -8.64 -4.13
C ILE A 375 -9.68 -8.00 -5.03
N GLY A 376 -8.47 -8.57 -5.08
CA GLY A 376 -7.36 -8.08 -5.92
C GLY A 376 -7.67 -8.17 -7.41
N ASN A 377 -8.26 -9.27 -7.87
CA ASN A 377 -8.60 -9.48 -9.28
C ASN A 377 -9.78 -8.63 -9.75
N ALA A 378 -10.70 -8.23 -8.85
CA ALA A 378 -11.78 -7.30 -9.20
C ALA A 378 -11.25 -5.98 -9.80
N ARG A 379 -10.03 -5.57 -9.41
CA ARG A 379 -9.31 -4.41 -9.97
C ARG A 379 -9.09 -4.54 -11.49
N HIS A 380 -8.78 -5.74 -11.96
CA HIS A 380 -8.43 -5.99 -13.37
C HIS A 380 -9.65 -6.11 -14.30
N MET A 381 -10.85 -6.37 -13.77
CA MET A 381 -12.05 -6.60 -14.58
C MET A 381 -12.54 -5.34 -15.34
N ARG A 382 -12.24 -4.14 -14.83
CA ARG A 382 -12.62 -2.89 -15.49
C ARG A 382 -11.69 -2.52 -16.65
N ALA A 383 -10.40 -2.80 -16.52
CA ALA A 383 -9.43 -2.61 -17.60
C ALA A 383 -9.83 -3.42 -18.86
N ALA A 384 -10.38 -4.62 -18.68
CA ALA A 384 -10.87 -5.45 -19.78
C ALA A 384 -12.17 -4.93 -20.43
N ARG A 385 -13.02 -4.18 -19.70
CA ARG A 385 -14.25 -3.56 -20.24
C ARG A 385 -14.01 -2.20 -20.89
N GLY A 386 -12.95 -1.51 -20.51
CA GLY A 386 -12.55 -0.18 -20.98
C GLY A 386 -11.96 -0.12 -22.39
N GLY A 387 -12.42 -0.97 -23.32
CA GLY A 387 -12.27 -0.78 -24.77
C GLY A 387 -10.85 -0.83 -25.33
N SER A 388 -10.58 -1.85 -26.16
CA SER A 388 -9.68 -1.62 -27.30
C SER A 388 -10.23 -0.43 -28.12
N PRO A 389 -9.39 0.52 -28.56
CA PRO A 389 -9.81 1.67 -29.39
C PRO A 389 -10.62 1.28 -30.64
N ASP A 390 -10.55 0.02 -31.06
CA ASP A 390 -11.12 -0.49 -32.31
C ASP A 390 -12.60 -0.89 -32.23
N GLY A 391 -13.30 -0.62 -31.12
CA GLY A 391 -14.75 -0.83 -31.01
C GLY A 391 -15.21 -2.29 -31.08
N THR A 392 -14.27 -3.24 -31.04
CA THR A 392 -14.60 -4.66 -30.89
C THR A 392 -14.94 -4.90 -29.43
N ALA A 393 -16.24 -4.99 -29.13
CA ALA A 393 -16.72 -5.36 -27.81
C ALA A 393 -16.09 -6.71 -27.41
N ALA A 394 -15.07 -6.66 -26.56
CA ALA A 394 -14.52 -7.86 -25.94
C ALA A 394 -15.66 -8.51 -25.16
N ARG A 395 -16.04 -9.72 -25.58
CA ARG A 395 -17.01 -10.53 -24.87
C ARG A 395 -16.44 -10.73 -23.47
N VAL A 396 -17.13 -10.18 -22.47
CA VAL A 396 -16.73 -10.27 -21.06
C VAL A 396 -16.48 -11.74 -20.72
N GLU A 397 -15.21 -12.11 -20.55
CA GLU A 397 -14.90 -13.29 -19.77
C GLU A 397 -15.31 -12.95 -18.35
N THR A 398 -16.44 -13.51 -17.92
CA THR A 398 -16.76 -13.71 -16.50
C THR A 398 -15.49 -14.25 -15.82
N TRP A 399 -15.26 -13.90 -14.55
CA TRP A 399 -14.21 -14.50 -13.69
C TRP A 399 -13.79 -15.87 -14.18
N PRO A 400 -12.48 -16.15 -14.38
CA PRO A 400 -12.04 -17.43 -14.92
C PRO A 400 -12.76 -18.53 -14.14
N LYS A 401 -13.67 -19.22 -14.83
CA LYS A 401 -14.40 -20.35 -14.23
C LYS A 401 -13.32 -21.33 -13.84
N ALA A 402 -13.23 -21.66 -12.55
CA ALA A 402 -12.33 -22.71 -12.10
C ALA A 402 -12.53 -23.93 -13.01
N SER A 403 -11.45 -24.31 -13.71
CA SER A 403 -11.42 -25.51 -14.53
C SER A 403 -11.77 -26.67 -13.61
N ALA A 404 -12.88 -27.35 -13.90
CA ALA A 404 -13.33 -28.52 -13.14
C ALA A 404 -12.33 -29.68 -13.24
#